data_AF-A0A2M7CK27-F1
#
_entry.id   AF-A0A2M7CK27-F1
#
_cell.length_a   1.000
_cell.length_b   1.000
_cell.length_c   1.000
_cell.angle_alpha   90.00
_cell.angle_beta   90.00
_cell.angle_gamma   90.00
#
_symmetry.space_group_name_H-M   'P 1'
#
loop_
_entity.id
_entity.type
_entity.pdbx_description
1 polymer ?
#
loop_
_entity_poly.entity_id
_entity_poly.type
_entity_poly.pdbx_seq_one_letter_code
_entity_poly.pdbx_strand_id
1 'polypeptide(L)' 'MKELTILFFVLTLALAACGTPATEEPVVEATPTPANAVIAEGHLVPAQDATLAFQSRGTVVEVNARIGEAVKAGEVLAR' A
#
# COMPACT_ATOMS: atom_id res chain seq x y z
N MET A 1 36.57 29.42 10.02
CA MET A 1 37.33 28.14 9.99
C MET A 1 36.72 27.09 10.90
N LYS A 2 36.36 27.41 12.16
CA LYS A 2 35.68 26.46 13.07
C LYS A 2 34.36 25.88 12.53
N GLU A 3 33.50 26.72 11.96
CA GLU A 3 32.21 26.27 11.39
C GLU A 3 32.38 25.27 10.24
N LEU A 4 33.40 25.46 9.39
CA LEU A 4 33.69 24.56 8.28
C LEU A 4 34.23 23.20 8.77
N THR A 5 35.03 23.20 9.85
CA THR A 5 35.55 21.97 10.45
C THR A 5 34.45 21.14 11.12
N ILE A 6 33.49 21.81 11.78
CA ILE A 6 32.32 21.15 12.39
C ILE A 6 31.43 20.54 11.30
N LEU A 7 31.16 21.29 10.22
CA LEU A 7 30.36 20.79 9.10
C LEU A 7 31.01 19.56 8.44
N PHE A 8 32.32 19.58 8.24
CA PHE A 8 33.06 18.47 7.63
C PHE A 8 33.04 17.22 8.52
N PHE A 9 33.12 17.40 9.84
CA PHE A 9 33.08 16.29 10.80
C PHE A 9 31.70 15.63 10.90
N VAL A 10 30.62 16.41 10.79
CA VAL A 10 29.24 15.87 10.75
C VAL A 10 29.00 15.09 9.46
N LEU A 11 29.54 15.58 8.33
CA LEU A 11 29.37 14.93 7.04
C LEU A 11 30.06 13.56 6.97
N THR A 12 31.27 13.43 7.52
CA THR A 12 31.99 12.14 7.55
C THR A 12 31.28 11.11 8.44
N LEU A 13 30.67 11.56 9.54
CA LEU A 13 29.90 10.70 10.43
C LEU A 13 28.61 10.17 9.79
N ALA A 14 27.95 11.01 8.96
CA ALA A 14 26.76 10.60 8.21
C ALA A 14 27.07 9.56 7.12
N LEU A 15 28.22 9.67 6.45
CA LEU A 15 28.61 8.73 5.40
C LEU A 15 29.03 7.35 5.93
N ALA A 16 29.53 7.27 7.17
CA ALA A 16 29.92 6.00 7.79
C ALA A 16 28.73 5.05 8.02
N ALA A 17 27.50 5.58 8.12
CA ALA A 17 26.29 4.79 8.34
C ALA A 17 25.82 4.01 7.09
N CYS A 18 26.23 4.42 5.89
CA CYS A 18 25.84 3.75 4.63
C CYS A 18 26.73 2.56 4.25
N GLY A 19 27.79 2.27 5.02
CA GLY A 19 28.76 1.21 4.71
C GLY A 19 28.43 -0.17 5.28
N THR A 20 27.24 -0.39 5.85
CA THR A 20 26.89 -1.71 6.42
C THR A 20 26.78 -2.74 5.28
N PRO A 21 27.57 -3.83 5.32
CA PRO A 21 27.38 -4.93 4.38
C PRO A 21 26.00 -5.53 4.60
N ALA A 22 25.27 -5.72 3.49
CA ALA A 22 23.97 -6.38 3.53
C ALA A 22 24.14 -7.78 4.15
N THR A 23 23.37 -8.05 5.20
CA THR A 23 23.26 -9.41 5.76
C THR A 23 22.49 -10.25 4.74
N GLU A 24 23.06 -11.36 4.29
CA GLU A 24 22.37 -12.31 3.43
C GLU A 24 21.12 -12.83 4.17
N GLU A 25 19.95 -12.62 3.57
CA GLU A 25 18.71 -13.21 4.09
C GLU A 25 18.75 -14.74 3.91
N PRO A 26 18.24 -15.52 4.89
CA PRO A 26 18.18 -16.97 4.75
C PRO A 26 17.28 -17.32 3.58
N VAL A 27 17.80 -18.11 2.63
CA VAL A 27 16.99 -18.71 1.57
C VAL A 27 16.03 -19.70 2.20
N VAL A 28 14.74 -19.41 2.17
CA VAL A 28 13.69 -20.34 2.61
C VAL A 28 13.51 -21.38 1.51
N GLU A 29 13.84 -22.63 1.82
CA GLU A 29 13.60 -23.77 0.94
C GLU A 29 12.09 -24.05 0.83
N ALA A 30 11.58 -24.23 -0.39
CA ALA A 30 10.16 -24.46 -0.62
C ALA A 30 9.73 -25.84 -0.08
N THR A 31 8.68 -25.87 0.74
CA THR A 31 8.10 -27.13 1.24
C THR A 31 7.43 -27.90 0.08
N PRO A 32 7.70 -29.21 -0.10
CA PRO A 32 7.07 -30.00 -1.15
C PRO A 32 5.56 -30.11 -0.96
N THR A 33 4.80 -29.98 -2.04
CA THR A 33 3.34 -30.10 -2.01
C THR A 33 2.94 -31.56 -1.70
N PRO A 34 2.06 -31.83 -0.71
CA PRO A 34 1.63 -33.17 -0.40
C PRO A 34 0.81 -33.80 -1.54
N ALA A 35 1.04 -35.08 -1.81
CA ALA A 35 0.48 -35.83 -2.96
C ALA A 35 -1.06 -35.88 -3.06
N ASN A 36 -1.77 -35.53 -1.98
CA ASN A 36 -3.24 -35.54 -1.89
C ASN A 36 -3.84 -34.13 -1.74
N ALA A 37 -3.10 -33.08 -2.10
CA ALA A 37 -3.60 -31.71 -2.02
C ALA A 37 -4.68 -31.44 -3.09
N VAL A 38 -5.79 -30.83 -2.69
CA VAL A 38 -6.76 -30.26 -3.63
C VAL A 38 -6.23 -28.90 -4.07
N ILE A 39 -5.95 -28.77 -5.37
CA ILE A 39 -5.59 -27.50 -6.01
C ILE A 39 -6.86 -26.94 -6.63
N ALA A 40 -7.25 -25.75 -6.19
CA ALA A 40 -8.39 -25.03 -6.75
C ALA A 40 -8.03 -23.55 -6.91
N GLU A 41 -8.49 -22.97 -8.00
CA GLU A 41 -8.40 -21.53 -8.26
C GLU A 41 -9.73 -20.87 -7.89
N GLY A 42 -9.65 -19.62 -7.43
CA GLY A 42 -10.83 -18.85 -7.07
C GLY A 42 -10.55 -17.36 -7.12
N HIS A 43 -11.60 -16.58 -7.31
CA HIS A 43 -11.55 -15.13 -7.25
C HIS A 43 -11.99 -14.65 -5.87
N LEU A 44 -11.20 -13.78 -5.26
CA LEU A 44 -11.61 -13.09 -4.05
C LEU A 44 -12.63 -12.02 -4.40
N VAL A 45 -13.76 -12.05 -3.70
CA VAL A 45 -14.84 -11.07 -3.85
C VAL A 45 -15.22 -10.51 -2.48
N PRO A 46 -15.73 -9.27 -2.41
CA PRO A 46 -16.23 -8.71 -1.16
C PRO A 46 -17.39 -9.55 -0.60
N ALA A 47 -17.46 -9.66 0.73
CA ALA A 47 -18.60 -10.29 1.39
C ALA A 47 -19.90 -9.50 1.17
N GLN A 48 -19.79 -8.18 0.97
CA GLN A 48 -20.90 -7.27 0.67
C GLN A 48 -20.44 -6.29 -0.41
N ASP A 49 -21.28 -6.11 -1.43
CA ASP A 49 -21.09 -5.16 -2.51
C ASP A 49 -22.45 -4.50 -2.82
N ALA A 50 -22.42 -3.25 -3.27
CA ALA A 50 -23.62 -2.53 -3.67
C ALA A 50 -23.35 -1.63 -4.88
N THR A 51 -24.20 -1.75 -5.89
CA THR A 51 -24.26 -0.79 -6.99
C THR A 51 -25.27 0.31 -6.64
N LEU A 52 -24.77 1.54 -6.48
CA LEU A 52 -25.60 2.70 -6.15
C LEU A 52 -26.07 3.40 -7.43
N ALA A 53 -27.32 3.86 -7.43
CA ALA A 53 -27.92 4.61 -8.53
C ALA A 53 -28.85 5.70 -7.99
N PHE A 54 -29.03 6.78 -8.77
CA PHE A 54 -29.94 7.86 -8.42
C PHE A 54 -31.39 7.47 -8.70
N GLN A 55 -32.27 7.86 -7.78
CA GLN A 55 -33.72 7.69 -7.96
C GLN A 55 -34.35 8.82 -8.78
N SER A 56 -33.73 10.00 -8.75
CA SER A 56 -34.16 11.18 -9.51
C SER A 56 -33.46 11.26 -10.86
N ARG A 57 -34.07 12.00 -11.79
CA ARG A 57 -33.47 12.37 -13.08
C ARG A 57 -32.72 13.69 -12.95
N GLY A 58 -31.67 13.88 -13.74
CA GLY A 58 -30.87 15.10 -13.76
C GLY A 58 -29.48 14.87 -14.34
N THR A 59 -28.64 15.90 -14.29
CA THR A 59 -27.22 15.83 -14.67
C THR A 59 -26.39 15.82 -13.40
N VAL A 60 -25.46 14.87 -13.28
CA VAL A 60 -24.48 14.84 -12.18
C VAL A 60 -23.51 16.00 -12.35
N VAL A 61 -23.46 16.89 -11.36
CA VAL A 61 -22.59 18.08 -11.39
C VAL A 61 -21.32 17.87 -10.58
N GLU A 62 -21.33 16.93 -9.62
CA GLU A 62 -20.22 16.70 -8.71
C GLU A 62 -20.11 15.22 -8.31
N VAL A 63 -18.88 14.71 -8.23
CA VAL A 63 -18.55 13.38 -7.68
C VAL A 63 -17.50 13.57 -6.60
N ASN A 64 -17.88 13.28 -5.36
CA ASN A 64 -17.13 13.57 -4.13
C ASN A 64 -16.34 12.35 -3.59
N ALA A 65 -16.18 11.30 -4.39
CA ALA A 65 -15.44 10.10 -4.01
C ALA A 65 -14.43 9.71 -5.08
N ARG A 66 -13.34 9.08 -4.66
CA ARG A 66 -12.30 8.50 -5.53
C ARG A 66 -12.24 6.98 -5.37
N ILE A 67 -11.68 6.32 -6.39
CA ILE A 67 -11.48 4.86 -6.36
C ILE A 67 -10.54 4.50 -5.21
N GLY A 68 -10.97 3.54 -4.38
CA GLY A 68 -10.23 3.09 -3.19
C GLY A 68 -10.40 3.98 -1.96
N GLU A 69 -11.23 5.03 -2.03
CA GLU A 69 -11.54 5.88 -0.87
C GLU A 69 -12.52 5.17 0.08
N ALA A 70 -12.22 5.22 1.37
CA ALA A 70 -13.13 4.74 2.40
C ALA A 70 -14.18 5.81 2.70
N VAL A 71 -15.45 5.41 2.70
CA VAL A 71 -16.61 6.30 2.93
C VAL A 71 -17.46 5.80 4.08
N LYS A 72 -18.31 6.65 4.64
CA LYS A 72 -19.23 6.32 5.74
C LYS A 72 -20.69 6.33 5.29
N ALA A 73 -21.53 5.61 6.03
CA ALA A 73 -22.98 5.64 5.81
C ALA A 73 -23.50 7.08 5.94
N GLY A 74 -24.30 7.51 4.94
CA GLY A 74 -24.86 8.86 4.87
C GLY A 74 -23.93 9.92 4.26
N GLU A 75 -22.70 9.55 3.89
CA GLU A 75 -21.79 10.45 3.17
C GLU A 75 -22.29 10.73 1.75
N VAL A 76 -22.20 11.99 1.31
CA VAL A 76 -22.69 12.42 0.00
C VAL A 76 -21.62 12.15 -1.05
N LEU A 77 -21.84 11.11 -1.85
CA LEU A 77 -20.88 10.67 -2.88
C LEU A 77 -20.98 11.44 -4.19
N ALA A 78 -22.15 11.99 -4.52
CA ALA A 78 -22.37 12.75 -5.76
C ALA A 78 -23.66 13.60 -5.68
N ARG A 79 -23.77 14.62 -6.54
CA ARG A 79 -24.91 15.55 -6.64
C ARG A 79 -25.36 15.76 -8.07
#